data_AF-A0A929UQJ1-F1
#
_entry.id   AF-A0A929UQJ1-F1
#
_cell.length_a   1.000
_cell.length_b   1.000
_cell.length_c   1.000
_cell.angle_alpha   90.00
_cell.angle_beta   90.00
_cell.angle_gamma   90.00
#
_symmetry.space_group_name_H-M   'P 1'
#
loop_
_entity.id
_entity.type
_entity.pdbx_description
1 polymer ?
#
loop_
_entity_poly.entity_id
_entity_poly.type
_entity_poly.pdbx_seq_one_letter_code
_entity_poly.pdbx_strand_id
1 'polypeptide(L)'
;MNTHPKILVVGSFVMDTITSTEVFPAAGQTVLGYRYTTAPGGKGANQAMEAALLGAEVTMVGKVGMDAFGDRMIESLKSAGVDVSHVFRTDDGTSSGIGNVMITTQDGKALNNRIIVIPGANHKLTVDEVAFLENTIEDYDMVMLQFEIPMEVNCAVAEYAYRKKVPVMLNPAPIAQIPEDLKKNITYLSPNETEAAELLNCFVRNENEPVGEQAVEEIKKAMKNKGLKKLLLTLGEAGAMMIEGEKALLIPGVQGIAAVDPTAAGDSFVGAFCTAKVAGLTDAEAISFSNMIAARTVSLMGAQPSLSSLDQAIAFHRQAGRGTAILEKVKEILK
;
A
#
# COMPACT_ATOMS: atom_id res chain seq x y z
N MET A 1 -5.92 21.15 17.33
CA MET A 1 -5.48 20.22 16.27
C MET A 1 -5.38 18.87 16.93
N ASN A 2 -6.02 17.84 16.39
CA ASN A 2 -5.90 16.48 16.94
C ASN A 2 -4.41 16.14 17.04
N THR A 3 -4.00 15.62 18.19
CA THR A 3 -2.59 15.40 18.53
C THR A 3 -2.01 14.15 17.86
N HIS A 4 -2.85 13.28 17.30
CA HIS A 4 -2.43 12.09 16.57
C HIS A 4 -3.17 12.00 15.23
N PRO A 5 -2.47 11.78 14.10
CA PRO A 5 -3.06 11.48 12.80
C PRO A 5 -4.08 10.36 12.88
N LYS A 6 -5.32 10.62 12.44
CA LYS A 6 -6.36 9.60 12.32
C LYS A 6 -6.52 9.17 10.88
N ILE A 7 -6.20 7.91 10.60
CA ILE A 7 -6.25 7.35 9.24
C ILE A 7 -7.29 6.23 9.20
N LEU A 8 -8.24 6.36 8.28
CA LEU A 8 -9.16 5.28 7.93
C LEU A 8 -8.58 4.49 6.76
N VAL A 9 -8.52 3.17 6.90
CA VAL A 9 -8.19 2.27 5.79
C VAL A 9 -9.41 1.42 5.50
N VAL A 10 -9.92 1.47 4.28
CA VAL A 10 -10.96 0.54 3.80
C VAL A 10 -10.31 -0.33 2.74
N GLY A 11 -10.06 -1.59 3.08
CA GLY A 11 -9.18 -2.39 2.26
C GLY A 11 -9.18 -3.88 2.56
N SER A 12 -8.24 -4.56 1.91
CA SER A 12 -8.15 -6.01 1.84
C SER A 12 -7.33 -6.63 2.96
N PHE A 13 -7.65 -7.89 3.21
CA PHE A 13 -6.89 -8.85 4.00
C PHE A 13 -6.54 -10.05 3.12
N VAL A 14 -5.26 -10.37 2.98
CA VAL A 14 -4.80 -11.51 2.18
C VAL A 14 -3.82 -12.33 2.99
N MET A 15 -4.08 -13.63 3.12
CA MET A 15 -3.11 -14.57 3.67
C MET A 15 -2.29 -15.15 2.52
N ASP A 16 -1.01 -14.81 2.45
CA ASP A 16 -0.10 -15.39 1.48
C ASP A 16 0.26 -16.81 1.92
N THR A 17 -0.03 -17.79 1.06
CA THR A 17 0.40 -19.18 1.20
C THR A 17 1.56 -19.42 0.25
N ILE A 18 2.76 -19.51 0.80
CA ILE A 18 4.01 -19.52 0.03
C ILE A 18 4.57 -20.94 0.01
N THR A 19 4.66 -21.50 -1.19
CA THR A 19 5.22 -22.83 -1.45
C THR A 19 6.49 -22.72 -2.27
N SER A 20 7.58 -23.33 -1.80
CA SER A 20 8.86 -23.37 -2.52
C SER A 20 9.12 -24.72 -3.17
N THR A 21 9.57 -24.69 -4.43
CA THR A 21 9.89 -25.83 -5.27
C THR A 21 11.15 -25.52 -6.12
N GLU A 22 11.79 -26.51 -6.73
CA GLU A 22 12.90 -26.27 -7.66
C GLU A 22 12.39 -25.89 -9.05
N VAL A 23 11.22 -26.40 -9.42
CA VAL A 23 10.59 -26.21 -10.73
C VAL A 23 9.09 -26.04 -10.58
N PHE A 24 8.50 -25.18 -11.41
CA PHE A 24 7.05 -25.12 -11.51
C PHE A 24 6.51 -26.38 -12.19
N PRO A 25 5.43 -26.99 -11.68
CA PRO A 25 4.83 -28.14 -12.36
C PRO A 25 4.31 -27.73 -13.75
N ALA A 26 4.60 -28.55 -14.75
CA ALA A 26 3.90 -28.49 -16.03
C ALA A 26 2.44 -28.97 -15.87
N ALA A 27 1.61 -28.73 -16.90
CA ALA A 27 0.23 -29.21 -16.90
C ALA A 27 0.20 -30.75 -16.72
N GLY A 28 -0.53 -31.22 -15.69
CA GLY A 28 -0.64 -32.63 -15.34
C GLY A 28 0.53 -33.21 -14.54
N GLN A 29 1.56 -32.41 -14.24
CA GLN A 29 2.72 -32.83 -13.46
C GLN A 29 2.50 -32.58 -11.96
N THR A 30 2.97 -33.50 -11.12
CA THR A 30 3.14 -33.28 -9.68
C THR A 30 4.63 -33.13 -9.36
N VAL A 31 4.99 -32.11 -8.58
CA VAL A 31 6.36 -31.87 -8.11
C VAL A 31 6.38 -31.83 -6.59
N LEU A 32 7.47 -32.25 -5.97
CA LEU A 32 7.65 -32.15 -4.52
C LEU A 32 8.12 -30.74 -4.18
N GLY A 33 7.35 -30.04 -3.35
CA GLY A 33 7.82 -28.84 -2.66
C GLY A 33 8.64 -29.22 -1.42
N TYR A 34 9.52 -28.32 -0.98
CA TYR A 34 10.37 -28.56 0.21
C TYR A 34 10.18 -27.52 1.31
N ARG A 35 9.38 -26.46 1.08
CA ARG A 35 9.05 -25.46 2.10
C ARG A 35 7.64 -24.92 1.90
N TYR A 36 6.94 -24.73 3.01
CA TYR A 36 5.65 -24.06 3.08
C TYR A 36 5.65 -23.06 4.22
N THR A 37 5.21 -21.84 3.94
CA THR A 37 5.05 -20.77 4.94
C THR A 37 3.80 -19.97 4.64
N THR A 38 3.21 -19.37 5.69
CA THR A 38 2.08 -18.44 5.53
C THR A 38 2.46 -17.08 6.09
N ALA A 39 2.09 -16.01 5.41
CA ALA A 39 2.31 -14.64 5.88
C ALA A 39 1.01 -13.83 5.76
N PRO A 40 0.58 -13.12 6.83
CA PRO A 40 -0.50 -12.17 6.73
C PRO A 40 -0.07 -10.98 5.85
N GLY A 41 -1.00 -10.46 5.07
CA GLY A 41 -0.79 -9.39 4.12
C GLY A 41 -2.11 -8.83 3.58
N GLY A 42 -2.10 -8.40 2.32
CA GLY A 42 -3.17 -7.62 1.70
C GLY A 42 -2.83 -6.14 1.74
N LYS A 43 -3.08 -5.41 0.64
CA LYS A 43 -2.62 -4.03 0.49
C LYS A 43 -3.20 -3.12 1.58
N GLY A 44 -4.50 -3.26 1.84
CA GLY A 44 -5.16 -2.51 2.92
C GLY A 44 -4.53 -2.79 4.28
N ALA A 45 -4.38 -4.06 4.63
CA ALA A 45 -3.76 -4.48 5.88
C ALA A 45 -2.29 -4.02 6.02
N ASN A 46 -1.49 -4.11 4.96
CA ASN A 46 -0.09 -3.67 4.95
C ASN A 46 0.01 -2.15 5.15
N GLN A 47 -0.80 -1.37 4.44
CA GLN A 47 -0.83 0.09 4.54
C GLN A 47 -1.30 0.53 5.93
N ALA A 48 -2.33 -0.13 6.48
CA ALA A 48 -2.83 0.11 7.83
C ALA A 48 -1.77 -0.19 8.90
N MET A 49 -1.08 -1.33 8.78
CA MET A 49 -0.03 -1.72 9.71
C MET A 49 1.15 -0.76 9.68
N GLU A 50 1.66 -0.36 8.51
CA GLU A 50 2.77 0.59 8.44
C GLU A 50 2.38 1.93 9.07
N ALA A 51 1.20 2.49 8.74
CA ALA A 51 0.74 3.74 9.34
C ALA A 51 0.65 3.66 10.88
N ALA A 52 0.13 2.55 11.43
CA ALA A 52 0.05 2.35 12.87
C ALA A 52 1.44 2.21 13.53
N LEU A 53 2.36 1.46 12.92
CA LEU A 53 3.73 1.31 13.40
C LEU A 53 4.50 2.65 13.42
N LEU A 54 4.15 3.56 12.51
CA LEU A 54 4.72 4.90 12.46
C LEU A 54 4.09 5.86 13.49
N GLY A 55 3.01 5.47 14.16
CA GLY A 55 2.38 6.22 15.25
C GLY A 55 1.07 6.93 14.89
N ALA A 56 0.44 6.61 13.75
CA ALA A 56 -0.91 7.06 13.46
C ALA A 56 -1.97 6.24 14.25
N GLU A 57 -3.09 6.88 14.60
CA GLU A 57 -4.30 6.20 15.02
C GLU A 57 -5.01 5.65 13.77
N VAL A 58 -5.01 4.33 13.60
CA VAL A 58 -5.52 3.69 12.38
C VAL A 58 -6.76 2.86 12.68
N THR A 59 -7.85 3.11 11.95
CA THR A 59 -9.01 2.21 11.90
C THR A 59 -8.99 1.44 10.58
N MET A 60 -9.10 0.12 10.66
CA MET A 60 -9.24 -0.76 9.51
C MET A 60 -10.69 -1.22 9.36
N VAL A 61 -11.25 -0.96 8.18
CA VAL A 61 -12.52 -1.51 7.71
C VAL A 61 -12.23 -2.48 6.58
N GLY A 62 -12.79 -3.68 6.69
CA GLY A 62 -12.61 -4.72 5.68
C GLY A 62 -13.38 -5.97 6.08
N LYS A 63 -13.17 -7.08 5.37
CA LYS A 63 -13.93 -8.30 5.62
C LYS A 63 -13.09 -9.55 5.45
N VAL A 64 -13.20 -10.47 6.41
CA VAL A 64 -12.49 -11.76 6.43
C VAL A 64 -13.47 -12.94 6.54
N GLY A 65 -12.98 -14.14 6.28
CA GLY A 65 -13.73 -15.38 6.46
C GLY A 65 -13.94 -15.75 7.93
N MET A 66 -14.88 -16.66 8.20
CA MET A 66 -14.94 -17.41 9.45
C MET A 66 -13.95 -18.59 9.44
N ASP A 67 -12.68 -18.30 9.18
CA ASP A 67 -11.60 -19.28 9.13
C ASP A 67 -10.38 -18.83 9.93
N ALA A 68 -9.45 -19.76 10.16
CA ALA A 68 -8.23 -19.52 10.93
C ALA A 68 -7.31 -18.46 10.29
N PHE A 69 -7.42 -18.21 8.99
CA PHE A 69 -6.67 -17.13 8.33
C PHE A 69 -7.26 -15.77 8.68
N GLY A 70 -8.59 -15.64 8.73
CA GLY A 70 -9.26 -14.44 9.19
C GLY A 70 -8.85 -14.08 10.61
N ASP A 71 -8.82 -15.06 11.51
CA ASP A 71 -8.38 -14.87 12.91
C ASP A 71 -6.94 -14.35 12.97
N ARG A 72 -6.02 -14.99 12.23
CA ARG A 72 -4.61 -14.61 12.22
C ARG A 72 -4.36 -13.22 11.63
N MET A 73 -5.10 -12.84 10.58
CA MET A 73 -4.92 -11.53 9.95
C MET A 73 -5.45 -10.39 10.84
N ILE A 74 -6.60 -10.59 11.51
CA ILE A 74 -7.11 -9.63 12.50
C ILE A 74 -6.12 -9.47 13.64
N GLU A 75 -5.63 -10.58 14.20
CA GLU A 75 -4.68 -10.53 15.33
C GLU A 75 -3.37 -9.85 14.93
N SER A 76 -2.90 -10.06 13.69
CA SER A 76 -1.70 -9.39 13.16
C SER A 76 -1.84 -7.86 13.22
N LEU A 77 -2.94 -7.32 12.70
CA LEU A 77 -3.19 -5.87 12.72
C LEU A 77 -3.42 -5.33 14.14
N LYS A 78 -4.17 -6.07 14.96
CA LYS A 78 -4.40 -5.70 16.36
C LYS A 78 -3.09 -5.60 17.13
N SER A 79 -2.15 -6.52 16.90
CA SER A 79 -0.83 -6.51 17.53
C SER A 79 0.04 -5.30 17.13
N ALA A 80 -0.24 -4.71 15.97
CA ALA A 80 0.39 -3.46 15.51
C ALA A 80 -0.33 -2.18 15.98
N GLY A 81 -1.40 -2.31 16.78
CA GLY A 81 -2.15 -1.17 17.32
C GLY A 81 -3.25 -0.62 16.40
N VAL A 82 -3.59 -1.34 15.33
CA VAL A 82 -4.70 -0.97 14.44
C VAL A 82 -6.04 -1.30 15.12
N ASP A 83 -6.98 -0.37 15.09
CA ASP A 83 -8.37 -0.62 15.48
C ASP A 83 -9.06 -1.47 14.40
N VAL A 84 -9.40 -2.70 14.78
CA VAL A 84 -10.05 -3.71 13.95
C VAL A 84 -11.51 -3.94 14.33
N SER A 85 -12.11 -3.03 15.10
CA SER A 85 -13.51 -3.12 15.54
C SER A 85 -14.54 -3.13 14.39
N HIS A 86 -14.14 -2.60 13.22
CA HIS A 86 -14.94 -2.55 12.01
C HIS A 86 -14.49 -3.55 10.92
N VAL A 87 -13.80 -4.63 11.32
CA VAL A 87 -13.50 -5.76 10.43
C VAL A 87 -14.65 -6.77 10.49
N PHE A 88 -15.39 -6.88 9.40
CA PHE A 88 -16.54 -7.77 9.27
C PHE A 88 -16.11 -9.21 9.01
N ARG A 89 -17.03 -10.14 9.26
CA ARG A 89 -16.89 -11.55 8.89
C ARG A 89 -18.01 -11.98 7.98
N THR A 90 -17.69 -12.81 6.99
CA THR A 90 -18.70 -13.46 6.13
C THR A 90 -19.07 -14.83 6.69
N ASP A 91 -20.37 -15.08 6.87
CA ASP A 91 -20.94 -16.31 7.42
C ASP A 91 -21.50 -17.26 6.33
N ASP A 92 -21.37 -16.88 5.06
CA ASP A 92 -21.81 -17.65 3.89
C ASP A 92 -20.85 -18.79 3.47
N GLY A 93 -19.83 -19.06 4.29
CA GLY A 93 -18.79 -20.06 4.03
C GLY A 93 -17.68 -19.60 3.07
N THR A 94 -17.69 -18.36 2.59
CA THR A 94 -16.59 -17.80 1.79
C THR A 94 -15.31 -17.71 2.65
N SER A 95 -14.18 -18.18 2.12
CA SER A 95 -12.90 -18.09 2.80
C SER A 95 -12.40 -16.64 2.91
N SER A 96 -11.48 -16.39 3.83
CA SER A 96 -10.62 -15.22 3.80
C SER A 96 -9.87 -15.12 2.47
N GLY A 97 -9.43 -13.91 2.12
CA GLY A 97 -8.58 -13.70 0.95
C GLY A 97 -7.26 -14.47 1.08
N ILE A 98 -6.80 -15.09 -0.02
CA ILE A 98 -5.51 -15.80 -0.05
C ILE A 98 -4.70 -15.41 -1.28
N GLY A 99 -3.38 -15.33 -1.09
CA GLY A 99 -2.39 -15.23 -2.15
C GLY A 99 -1.65 -16.55 -2.27
N ASN A 100 -1.96 -17.36 -3.28
CA ASN A 100 -1.23 -18.60 -3.52
C ASN A 100 0.08 -18.30 -4.27
N VAL A 101 1.18 -18.23 -3.53
CA VAL A 101 2.51 -17.89 -4.04
C VAL A 101 3.32 -19.17 -4.23
N MET A 102 3.69 -19.47 -5.46
CA MET A 102 4.67 -20.52 -5.78
C MET A 102 6.00 -19.86 -6.10
N ILE A 103 7.09 -20.31 -5.48
CA ILE A 103 8.43 -19.79 -5.70
C ILE A 103 9.34 -20.92 -6.17
N THR A 104 10.03 -20.74 -7.29
CA THR A 104 11.14 -21.62 -7.67
C THR A 104 12.42 -21.12 -7.01
N THR A 105 13.22 -22.01 -6.41
CA THR A 105 14.56 -21.66 -5.92
C THR A 105 15.64 -22.53 -6.51
N GLN A 106 16.84 -21.95 -6.66
CA GLN A 106 18.07 -22.67 -6.97
C GLN A 106 19.15 -22.23 -5.98
N ASP A 107 19.91 -23.18 -5.41
CA ASP A 107 20.92 -22.92 -4.38
C ASP A 107 20.40 -22.06 -3.21
N GLY A 108 19.15 -22.27 -2.82
CA GLY A 108 18.47 -21.53 -1.75
C GLY A 108 18.03 -20.10 -2.10
N LYS A 109 18.22 -19.65 -3.35
CA LYS A 109 17.81 -18.32 -3.82
C LYS A 109 16.53 -18.39 -4.64
N ALA A 110 15.59 -17.49 -4.36
CA ALA A 110 14.38 -17.34 -5.17
C ALA A 110 14.75 -16.90 -6.59
N LEU A 111 14.14 -17.54 -7.59
CA LEU A 111 14.37 -17.25 -9.01
C LEU A 111 13.14 -16.61 -9.67
N ASN A 112 11.97 -17.23 -9.49
CA ASN A 112 10.73 -16.81 -10.11
C ASN A 112 9.58 -17.06 -9.13
N ASN A 113 8.52 -16.26 -9.24
CA ASN A 113 7.27 -16.48 -8.53
C ASN A 113 6.08 -16.59 -9.50
N ARG A 114 5.03 -17.28 -9.05
CA ARG A 114 3.70 -17.29 -9.67
C ARG A 114 2.69 -17.10 -8.55
N ILE A 115 1.75 -16.17 -8.75
CA ILE A 115 0.78 -15.82 -7.72
C ILE A 115 -0.63 -15.97 -8.29
N ILE A 116 -1.49 -16.70 -7.58
CA ILE A 116 -2.94 -16.70 -7.81
C ILE A 116 -3.58 -16.06 -6.59
N VAL A 117 -4.31 -14.97 -6.79
CA VAL A 117 -5.03 -14.30 -5.71
C VAL A 117 -6.50 -14.73 -5.75
N ILE A 118 -7.01 -15.16 -4.60
CA ILE A 118 -8.43 -15.37 -4.37
C ILE A 118 -8.91 -14.25 -3.43
N PRO A 119 -9.74 -13.30 -3.90
CA PRO A 119 -10.18 -12.19 -3.07
C PRO A 119 -10.97 -12.64 -1.83
N GLY A 120 -11.70 -13.76 -1.93
CA GLY A 120 -12.46 -14.32 -0.83
C GLY A 120 -13.43 -13.30 -0.22
N ALA A 121 -13.46 -13.25 1.10
CA ALA A 121 -14.30 -12.36 1.89
C ALA A 121 -14.10 -10.86 1.58
N ASN A 122 -12.96 -10.43 1.03
CA ASN A 122 -12.75 -9.03 0.64
C ASN A 122 -13.82 -8.58 -0.36
N HIS A 123 -14.18 -9.43 -1.33
CA HIS A 123 -15.22 -9.15 -2.33
C HIS A 123 -16.65 -9.33 -1.82
N LYS A 124 -16.83 -9.64 -0.53
CA LYS A 124 -18.13 -9.71 0.14
C LYS A 124 -18.42 -8.46 0.97
N LEU A 125 -17.49 -7.51 1.04
CA LEU A 125 -17.71 -6.22 1.68
C LEU A 125 -18.74 -5.42 0.88
N THR A 126 -19.76 -4.89 1.55
CA THR A 126 -20.88 -4.20 0.91
C THR A 126 -20.93 -2.72 1.26
N VAL A 127 -21.64 -1.93 0.46
CA VAL A 127 -21.90 -0.52 0.76
C VAL A 127 -22.65 -0.35 2.08
N ASP A 128 -23.61 -1.23 2.37
CA ASP A 128 -24.40 -1.19 3.61
C ASP A 128 -23.52 -1.38 4.87
N GLU A 129 -22.53 -2.28 4.80
CA GLU A 129 -21.59 -2.51 5.91
C GLU A 129 -20.70 -1.29 6.19
N VAL A 130 -20.40 -0.47 5.17
CA VAL A 130 -19.59 0.74 5.32
C VAL A 130 -20.43 2.02 5.46
N ALA A 131 -21.76 1.94 5.40
CA ALA A 131 -22.65 3.10 5.38
C ALA A 131 -22.54 3.98 6.63
N PHE A 132 -22.13 3.42 7.77
CA PHE A 132 -21.89 4.19 9.00
C PHE A 132 -20.85 5.31 8.80
N LEU A 133 -19.89 5.11 7.86
CA LEU A 133 -18.87 6.09 7.53
C LEU A 133 -19.46 7.39 6.97
N GLU A 134 -20.66 7.38 6.39
CA GLU A 134 -21.30 8.63 5.94
C GLU A 134 -21.39 9.68 7.07
N ASN A 135 -21.52 9.22 8.31
CA ASN A 135 -21.65 10.08 9.49
C ASN A 135 -20.38 10.21 10.33
N THR A 136 -19.40 9.32 10.17
CA THR A 136 -18.17 9.30 11.01
C THR A 136 -16.89 9.61 10.24
N ILE A 137 -16.92 9.65 8.90
CA ILE A 137 -15.70 9.79 8.10
C ILE A 137 -14.96 11.13 8.36
N GLU A 138 -15.69 12.16 8.80
CA GLU A 138 -15.13 13.47 9.16
C GLU A 138 -14.24 13.46 10.41
N ASP A 139 -14.26 12.39 11.19
CA ASP A 139 -13.37 12.18 12.34
C ASP A 139 -11.94 11.77 11.93
N TYR A 140 -11.75 11.39 10.66
CA TYR A 140 -10.47 10.99 10.11
C TYR A 140 -9.83 12.13 9.31
N ASP A 141 -8.50 12.19 9.36
CA ASP A 141 -7.72 13.18 8.62
C ASP A 141 -7.37 12.70 7.20
N MET A 142 -7.45 11.39 6.94
CA MET A 142 -7.24 10.80 5.62
C MET A 142 -7.90 9.43 5.49
N VAL A 143 -8.32 9.09 4.27
CA VAL A 143 -8.85 7.77 3.89
C VAL A 143 -7.89 7.11 2.90
N MET A 144 -7.56 5.84 3.12
CA MET A 144 -6.76 5.02 2.21
C MET A 144 -7.60 3.91 1.59
N LEU A 145 -7.54 3.79 0.27
CA LEU A 145 -8.27 2.83 -0.55
C LEU A 145 -7.34 2.10 -1.53
N GLN A 146 -7.72 0.88 -1.92
CA GLN A 146 -7.05 0.06 -2.92
C GLN A 146 -8.07 -0.71 -3.78
N PHE A 147 -7.63 -1.39 -4.84
CA PHE A 147 -8.52 -2.14 -5.76
C PHE A 147 -8.68 -3.62 -5.41
N GLU A 148 -8.46 -4.00 -4.15
CA GLU A 148 -8.66 -5.36 -3.64
C GLU A 148 -10.00 -5.56 -2.90
N ILE A 149 -10.89 -4.56 -2.98
CA ILE A 149 -12.27 -4.60 -2.48
C ILE A 149 -13.25 -4.19 -3.60
N PRO A 150 -14.56 -4.46 -3.46
CA PRO A 150 -15.54 -4.11 -4.48
C PRO A 150 -15.48 -2.62 -4.86
N MET A 151 -15.50 -2.36 -6.17
CA MET A 151 -15.38 -0.99 -6.70
C MET A 151 -16.50 -0.08 -6.19
N GLU A 152 -17.70 -0.61 -6.01
CA GLU A 152 -18.83 0.14 -5.43
C GLU A 152 -18.57 0.62 -4.00
N VAL A 153 -17.85 -0.15 -3.18
CA VAL A 153 -17.42 0.25 -1.83
C VAL A 153 -16.38 1.37 -1.92
N ASN A 154 -15.38 1.23 -2.80
CA ASN A 154 -14.40 2.28 -3.06
C ASN A 154 -15.08 3.59 -3.48
N CYS A 155 -16.04 3.54 -4.39
CA CYS A 155 -16.80 4.70 -4.83
C CYS A 155 -17.60 5.34 -3.68
N ALA A 156 -18.33 4.55 -2.91
CA ALA A 156 -19.15 5.05 -1.80
C ALA A 156 -18.30 5.73 -0.72
N VAL A 157 -17.23 5.08 -0.27
CA VAL A 157 -16.34 5.64 0.77
C VAL A 157 -15.66 6.91 0.29
N ALA A 158 -15.19 6.94 -0.97
CA ALA A 158 -14.60 8.15 -1.53
C ALA A 158 -15.61 9.30 -1.63
N GLU A 159 -16.86 9.01 -1.99
CA GLU A 159 -17.94 10.01 -2.00
C GLU A 159 -18.23 10.59 -0.61
N TYR A 160 -18.31 9.72 0.41
CA TYR A 160 -18.50 10.15 1.80
C TYR A 160 -17.37 11.09 2.24
N ALA A 161 -16.12 10.69 1.98
CA ALA A 161 -14.93 11.48 2.30
C ALA A 161 -14.93 12.83 1.57
N TYR A 162 -15.24 12.82 0.27
CA TYR A 162 -15.32 14.03 -0.55
C TYR A 162 -16.34 15.04 -0.02
N ARG A 163 -17.55 14.59 0.32
CA ARG A 163 -18.61 15.44 0.91
C ARG A 163 -18.18 16.10 2.21
N LYS A 164 -17.35 15.40 3.00
CA LYS A 164 -16.82 15.87 4.29
C LYS A 164 -15.45 16.55 4.18
N LYS A 165 -14.90 16.69 2.96
CA LYS A 165 -13.59 17.28 2.67
C LYS A 165 -12.41 16.53 3.31
N VAL A 166 -12.56 15.23 3.52
CA VAL A 166 -11.48 14.35 3.99
C VAL A 166 -10.69 13.88 2.76
N PRO A 167 -9.36 14.05 2.73
CA PRO A 167 -8.56 13.65 1.60
C PRO A 167 -8.53 12.13 1.44
N VAL A 168 -8.57 11.67 0.19
CA VAL A 168 -8.57 10.25 -0.17
C VAL A 168 -7.28 9.91 -0.92
N MET A 169 -6.52 8.97 -0.38
CA MET A 169 -5.41 8.28 -1.06
C MET A 169 -5.94 6.99 -1.70
N LEU A 170 -5.79 6.87 -3.01
CA LEU A 170 -6.08 5.65 -3.75
C LEU A 170 -4.78 5.05 -4.30
N ASN A 171 -4.43 3.84 -3.86
CA ASN A 171 -3.42 3.01 -4.52
C ASN A 171 -4.12 2.09 -5.54
N PRO A 172 -4.00 2.32 -6.86
CA PRO A 172 -4.79 1.64 -7.88
C PRO A 172 -4.20 0.25 -8.23
N ALA A 173 -4.02 -0.58 -7.21
CA ALA A 173 -3.40 -1.89 -7.31
C ALA A 173 -4.35 -2.98 -6.76
N PRO A 174 -4.56 -4.11 -7.47
CA PRO A 174 -4.18 -4.33 -8.87
C PRO A 174 -4.87 -3.33 -9.81
N ILE A 175 -4.29 -3.09 -10.98
CA ILE A 175 -4.78 -2.06 -11.88
C ILE A 175 -6.17 -2.39 -12.43
N ALA A 176 -7.04 -1.37 -12.43
CA ALA A 176 -8.39 -1.44 -12.96
C ALA A 176 -8.81 -0.06 -13.50
N GLN A 177 -9.85 -0.05 -14.33
CA GLN A 177 -10.46 1.20 -14.76
C GLN A 177 -11.03 1.96 -13.55
N ILE A 178 -10.61 3.22 -13.37
CA ILE A 178 -11.12 4.08 -12.31
C ILE A 178 -12.43 4.74 -12.79
N PRO A 179 -13.58 4.48 -12.14
CA PRO A 179 -14.85 5.13 -12.50
C PRO A 179 -14.75 6.66 -12.38
N GLU A 180 -15.53 7.39 -13.19
CA GLU A 180 -15.50 8.86 -13.19
C GLU A 180 -15.83 9.47 -11.83
N ASP A 181 -16.77 8.87 -11.09
CA ASP A 181 -17.18 9.41 -9.79
C ASP A 181 -16.10 9.18 -8.74
N LEU A 182 -15.40 8.05 -8.78
CA LEU A 182 -14.22 7.83 -7.93
C LEU A 182 -13.10 8.81 -8.29
N LYS A 183 -12.82 9.04 -9.58
CA LYS A 183 -11.78 10.00 -10.02
C LYS A 183 -12.01 11.43 -9.52
N LYS A 184 -13.27 11.87 -9.39
CA LYS A 184 -13.59 13.21 -8.86
C LYS A 184 -13.34 13.33 -7.35
N ASN A 185 -13.43 12.20 -6.64
CA ASN A 185 -13.44 12.14 -5.18
C ASN A 185 -12.06 11.78 -4.58
N ILE A 186 -11.09 11.34 -5.39
CA ILE A 186 -9.73 11.08 -4.94
C ILE A 186 -8.88 12.35 -4.85
N THR A 187 -8.03 12.42 -3.83
CA THR A 187 -7.04 13.50 -3.63
C THR A 187 -5.66 13.11 -4.13
N TYR A 188 -5.24 11.88 -3.84
CA TYR A 188 -3.97 11.32 -4.27
C TYR A 188 -4.22 9.99 -4.99
N LEU A 189 -3.53 9.79 -6.09
CA LEU A 189 -3.49 8.52 -6.80
C LEU A 189 -2.03 8.03 -6.79
N SER A 190 -1.77 6.84 -6.25
CA SER A 190 -0.40 6.35 -6.03
C SER A 190 -0.10 5.04 -6.76
N PRO A 191 0.09 5.05 -8.10
CA PRO A 191 0.55 3.88 -8.84
C PRO A 191 2.08 3.73 -8.80
N ASN A 192 2.56 2.52 -9.07
CA ASN A 192 3.93 2.31 -9.52
C ASN A 192 4.09 2.59 -11.02
N GLU A 193 5.30 2.40 -11.55
CA GLU A 193 5.62 2.68 -12.97
C GLU A 193 4.80 1.87 -13.96
N THR A 194 4.65 0.57 -13.71
CA THR A 194 3.87 -0.34 -14.57
C THR A 194 2.39 0.02 -14.52
N GLU A 195 1.86 0.23 -13.32
CA GLU A 195 0.47 0.64 -13.09
C GLU A 195 0.18 2.01 -13.72
N ALA A 196 1.13 2.96 -13.62
CA ALA A 196 0.99 4.28 -14.22
C ALA A 196 1.03 4.22 -15.74
N ALA A 197 1.94 3.44 -16.32
CA ALA A 197 2.03 3.26 -17.76
C ALA A 197 0.73 2.67 -18.33
N GLU A 198 0.16 1.67 -17.65
CA GLU A 198 -1.12 1.08 -18.04
C GLU A 198 -2.29 2.04 -17.83
N LEU A 199 -2.37 2.68 -16.65
CA LEU A 199 -3.45 3.60 -16.31
C LEU A 199 -3.49 4.80 -17.24
N LEU A 200 -2.32 5.39 -17.54
CA LEU A 200 -2.19 6.61 -18.32
C LEU A 200 -2.06 6.33 -19.82
N ASN A 201 -1.72 5.10 -20.20
CA ASN A 201 -1.38 4.71 -21.57
C ASN A 201 -0.25 5.59 -22.14
N CYS A 202 0.82 5.77 -21.35
CA CYS A 202 2.01 6.52 -21.73
C CYS A 202 3.28 5.84 -21.20
N PHE A 203 4.42 6.16 -21.81
CA PHE A 203 5.72 5.70 -21.33
C PHE A 203 6.10 6.47 -20.05
N VAL A 204 6.70 5.78 -19.08
CA VAL A 204 7.19 6.39 -17.84
C VAL A 204 8.71 6.48 -17.86
N ARG A 205 9.40 5.34 -17.93
CA ARG A 205 10.84 5.20 -18.16
C ARG A 205 11.20 3.74 -18.41
N ASN A 206 12.45 3.48 -18.80
CA ASN A 206 13.01 2.13 -18.70
C ASN A 206 13.47 1.86 -17.27
N GLU A 207 13.52 0.58 -16.90
CA GLU A 207 14.07 0.14 -15.62
C GLU A 207 15.51 0.64 -15.45
N ASN A 208 15.85 1.14 -14.25
CA ASN A 208 17.16 1.70 -13.90
C ASN A 208 17.57 3.02 -14.61
N GLU A 209 16.69 3.65 -15.39
CA GLU A 209 16.95 4.96 -16.00
C GLU A 209 16.27 6.10 -15.22
N PRO A 210 16.78 7.34 -15.22
CA PRO A 210 16.03 8.46 -14.64
C PRO A 210 14.77 8.77 -15.45
N VAL A 211 13.75 9.35 -14.81
CA VAL A 211 12.57 9.87 -15.54
C VAL A 211 13.01 11.11 -16.33
N GLY A 212 12.96 11.02 -17.65
CA GLY A 212 13.32 12.12 -18.55
C GLY A 212 12.24 13.22 -18.59
N GLU A 213 12.64 14.45 -18.89
CA GLU A 213 11.72 15.60 -18.98
C GLU A 213 10.56 15.35 -19.95
N GLN A 214 10.83 14.71 -21.10
CA GLN A 214 9.79 14.37 -22.07
C GLN A 214 8.74 13.42 -21.48
N ALA A 215 9.16 12.40 -20.71
CA ALA A 215 8.23 11.48 -20.07
C ALA A 215 7.35 12.20 -19.03
N VAL A 216 7.91 13.15 -18.28
CA VAL A 216 7.14 13.98 -17.35
C VAL A 216 6.05 14.76 -18.07
N GLU A 217 6.36 15.37 -19.22
CA GLU A 217 5.37 16.11 -20.01
C GLU A 217 4.29 15.20 -20.61
N GLU A 218 4.66 14.00 -21.06
CA GLU A 218 3.70 12.99 -21.53
C GLU A 218 2.76 12.53 -20.41
N ILE A 219 3.29 12.29 -19.20
CA ILE A 219 2.50 11.93 -18.02
C ILE A 219 1.53 13.07 -17.65
N LYS A 220 1.98 14.33 -17.60
CA LYS A 220 1.12 15.50 -17.33
C LYS A 220 -0.02 15.59 -18.34
N LYS A 221 0.29 15.43 -19.63
CA LYS A 221 -0.71 15.44 -20.70
C LYS A 221 -1.72 14.30 -20.54
N ALA A 222 -1.25 13.09 -20.24
CA ALA A 222 -2.10 11.92 -20.03
C ALA A 222 -3.01 12.10 -18.79
N MET A 223 -2.48 12.62 -17.69
CA MET A 223 -3.24 12.96 -16.49
C MET A 223 -4.35 13.97 -16.80
N LYS A 224 -4.03 15.06 -17.52
CA LYS A 224 -4.99 16.07 -17.94
C LYS A 224 -6.12 15.47 -18.79
N ASN A 225 -5.77 14.62 -19.74
CA ASN A 225 -6.75 13.93 -20.60
C ASN A 225 -7.67 12.98 -19.81
N LYS A 226 -7.17 12.38 -18.72
CA LYS A 226 -7.92 11.46 -17.86
C LYS A 226 -8.65 12.16 -16.70
N GLY A 227 -8.49 13.47 -16.54
CA GLY A 227 -9.08 14.26 -15.46
C GLY A 227 -8.42 14.03 -14.10
N LEU A 228 -7.18 13.54 -14.06
CA LEU A 228 -6.44 13.28 -12.84
C LEU A 228 -5.74 14.57 -12.38
N LYS A 229 -5.99 14.96 -11.13
CA LYS A 229 -5.45 16.22 -10.57
C LYS A 229 -4.06 16.06 -9.98
N LYS A 230 -3.82 14.94 -9.30
CA LYS A 230 -2.62 14.71 -8.50
C LYS A 230 -2.20 13.25 -8.53
N LEU A 231 -0.93 12.99 -8.84
CA LEU A 231 -0.35 11.66 -9.01
C LEU A 231 0.93 11.56 -8.16
N LEU A 232 1.00 10.53 -7.32
CA LEU A 232 2.17 10.15 -6.55
C LEU A 232 2.76 8.87 -7.16
N LEU A 233 3.69 9.02 -8.09
CA LEU A 233 4.28 7.90 -8.81
C LEU A 233 5.49 7.34 -8.05
N THR A 234 5.42 6.08 -7.62
CA THR A 234 6.59 5.40 -7.05
C THR A 234 7.48 4.84 -8.15
N LEU A 235 8.79 5.05 -8.04
CA LEU A 235 9.81 4.76 -9.06
C LEU A 235 10.85 3.73 -8.56
N GLY A 236 10.43 2.80 -7.69
CA GLY A 236 11.34 1.81 -7.08
C GLY A 236 12.54 2.48 -6.39
N GLU A 237 13.75 2.01 -6.69
CA GLU A 237 15.00 2.57 -6.14
C GLU A 237 15.28 4.03 -6.54
N ALA A 238 14.66 4.52 -7.61
CA ALA A 238 14.81 5.91 -8.04
C ALA A 238 14.00 6.89 -7.18
N GLY A 239 13.15 6.41 -6.28
CA GLY A 239 12.38 7.22 -5.34
C GLY A 239 10.93 7.39 -5.77
N ALA A 240 10.43 8.62 -5.78
CA ALA A 240 9.07 8.89 -6.18
C ALA A 240 8.89 10.32 -6.73
N MET A 241 7.86 10.50 -7.53
CA MET A 241 7.51 11.76 -8.17
C MET A 241 6.07 12.16 -7.86
N MET A 242 5.87 13.40 -7.43
CA MET A 242 4.54 14.01 -7.34
C MET A 242 4.29 14.89 -8.56
N ILE A 243 3.15 14.72 -9.20
CA ILE A 243 2.68 15.60 -10.28
C ILE A 243 1.34 16.19 -9.88
N GLU A 244 1.23 17.53 -9.94
CA GLU A 244 -0.01 18.27 -9.68
C GLU A 244 -0.14 19.40 -10.70
N GLY A 245 -1.07 19.24 -11.65
CA GLY A 245 -1.17 20.12 -12.81
C GLY A 245 0.14 20.18 -13.59
N GLU A 246 0.70 21.37 -13.74
CA GLU A 246 1.96 21.61 -14.47
C GLU A 246 3.22 21.39 -13.62
N LYS A 247 3.07 21.20 -12.30
CA LYS A 247 4.19 21.03 -11.37
C LYS A 247 4.55 19.55 -11.27
N ALA A 248 5.85 19.27 -11.34
CA ALA A 248 6.42 17.97 -11.03
C ALA A 248 7.49 18.13 -9.95
N LEU A 249 7.50 17.23 -8.98
CA LEU A 249 8.45 17.17 -7.88
C LEU A 249 9.01 15.74 -7.82
N LEU A 250 10.26 15.57 -8.22
CA LEU A 250 10.97 14.31 -8.15
C LEU A 250 11.86 14.30 -6.90
N ILE A 251 11.68 13.29 -6.04
CA ILE A 251 12.51 13.09 -4.85
C ILE A 251 13.24 11.75 -5.00
N PRO A 252 14.59 11.75 -5.00
CA PRO A 252 15.36 10.54 -5.21
C PRO A 252 15.17 9.53 -4.07
N GLY A 253 15.27 8.25 -4.42
CA GLY A 253 15.28 7.15 -3.47
C GLY A 253 16.55 7.12 -2.62
N VAL A 254 16.48 6.40 -1.50
CA VAL A 254 17.64 6.24 -0.62
C VAL A 254 18.68 5.35 -1.30
N GLN A 255 19.91 5.84 -1.41
CA GLN A 255 21.01 5.15 -2.08
C GLN A 255 21.66 4.10 -1.18
N GLY A 256 22.29 3.09 -1.82
CA GLY A 256 23.06 2.05 -1.14
C GLY A 256 22.20 1.12 -0.29
N ILE A 257 20.99 0.80 -0.74
CA ILE A 257 20.09 -0.15 -0.10
C ILE A 257 20.33 -1.53 -0.71
N ALA A 258 20.66 -2.51 0.13
CA ALA A 258 20.69 -3.91 -0.27
C ALA A 258 19.26 -4.45 -0.22
N ALA A 259 18.56 -4.47 -1.36
CA ALA A 259 17.21 -5.00 -1.46
C ALA A 259 17.23 -6.53 -1.27
N VAL A 260 16.43 -7.01 -0.33
CA VAL A 260 16.25 -8.44 0.00
C VAL A 260 14.91 -8.93 -0.55
N ASP A 261 13.83 -8.20 -0.28
CA ASP A 261 12.48 -8.54 -0.74
C ASP A 261 11.67 -7.25 -0.94
N PRO A 262 11.24 -6.90 -2.16
CA PRO A 262 10.46 -5.70 -2.42
C PRO A 262 8.97 -5.83 -2.01
N THR A 263 8.56 -6.98 -1.50
CA THR A 263 7.17 -7.21 -1.06
C THR A 263 6.74 -6.16 -0.04
N ALA A 264 5.52 -5.63 -0.20
CA ALA A 264 4.93 -4.55 0.61
C ALA A 264 5.68 -3.21 0.60
N ALA A 265 6.74 -3.00 -0.21
CA ALA A 265 7.44 -1.73 -0.27
C ALA A 265 6.55 -0.56 -0.72
N GLY A 266 5.68 -0.81 -1.71
CA GLY A 266 4.68 0.18 -2.15
C GLY A 266 3.63 0.46 -1.08
N ASP A 267 3.15 -0.58 -0.37
CA ASP A 267 2.20 -0.43 0.73
C ASP A 267 2.79 0.36 1.90
N SER A 268 4.04 0.04 2.26
CA SER A 268 4.83 0.75 3.26
C SER A 268 5.02 2.23 2.88
N PHE A 269 5.40 2.49 1.63
CA PHE A 269 5.53 3.85 1.12
C PHE A 269 4.22 4.63 1.22
N VAL A 270 3.08 4.05 0.82
CA VAL A 270 1.76 4.71 0.86
C VAL A 270 1.33 4.98 2.30
N GLY A 271 1.48 4.00 3.22
CA GLY A 271 1.17 4.18 4.63
C GLY A 271 2.03 5.26 5.28
N ALA A 272 3.33 5.28 4.97
CA ALA A 272 4.27 6.31 5.42
C ALA A 272 3.92 7.70 4.86
N PHE A 273 3.57 7.78 3.59
CA PHE A 273 3.22 9.06 2.95
C PHE A 273 1.97 9.65 3.58
N CYS A 274 0.92 8.84 3.76
CA CYS A 274 -0.32 9.28 4.38
C CYS A 274 -0.09 9.76 5.82
N THR A 275 0.69 9.01 6.60
CA THR A 275 1.09 9.38 7.96
C THR A 275 1.81 10.73 7.99
N ALA A 276 2.82 10.91 7.13
CA ALA A 276 3.56 12.16 7.03
C ALA A 276 2.68 13.34 6.57
N LYS A 277 1.78 13.11 5.61
CA LYS A 277 0.87 14.14 5.11
C LYS A 277 -0.10 14.64 6.18
N VAL A 278 -0.71 13.73 6.94
CA VAL A 278 -1.59 14.09 8.04
C VAL A 278 -0.81 14.76 9.18
N ALA A 279 0.44 14.35 9.42
CA ALA A 279 1.36 15.02 10.34
C ALA A 279 1.81 16.44 9.88
N GLY A 280 1.27 16.96 8.78
CA GLY A 280 1.48 18.33 8.32
C GLY A 280 2.75 18.54 7.48
N LEU A 281 3.40 17.48 7.01
CA LEU A 281 4.58 17.60 6.16
C LEU A 281 4.22 18.09 4.76
N THR A 282 5.14 18.83 4.14
CA THR A 282 5.05 19.18 2.72
C THR A 282 5.15 17.92 1.84
N ASP A 283 4.75 18.00 0.57
CA ASP A 283 4.83 16.83 -0.33
C ASP A 283 6.27 16.34 -0.50
N ALA A 284 7.26 17.24 -0.56
CA ALA A 284 8.68 16.88 -0.63
C ALA A 284 9.16 16.13 0.62
N GLU A 285 8.80 16.64 1.80
CA GLU A 285 9.13 16.03 3.08
C GLU A 285 8.45 14.67 3.25
N ALA A 286 7.17 14.56 2.90
CA ALA A 286 6.41 13.31 2.97
C ALA A 286 6.99 12.25 2.04
N ILE A 287 7.38 12.59 0.82
CA ILE A 287 8.05 11.65 -0.09
C ILE A 287 9.42 11.24 0.45
N SER A 288 10.22 12.21 0.92
CA SER A 288 11.54 11.91 1.49
C SER A 288 11.45 10.97 2.70
N PHE A 289 10.50 11.24 3.60
CA PHE A 289 10.16 10.36 4.71
C PHE A 289 9.78 8.95 4.25
N SER A 290 8.86 8.87 3.28
CA SER A 290 8.33 7.59 2.79
C SER A 290 9.39 6.76 2.06
N ASN A 291 10.28 7.40 1.29
CA ASN A 291 11.44 6.74 0.68
C ASN A 291 12.35 6.13 1.76
N MET A 292 12.55 6.80 2.90
CA MET A 292 13.35 6.26 3.99
C MET A 292 12.67 5.07 4.68
N ILE A 293 11.36 5.12 4.88
CA ILE A 293 10.62 3.99 5.45
C ILE A 293 10.66 2.78 4.50
N ALA A 294 10.29 2.96 3.23
CA ALA A 294 10.30 1.91 2.22
C ALA A 294 11.70 1.31 2.00
N ALA A 295 12.75 2.13 2.09
CA ALA A 295 14.14 1.67 2.00
C ALA A 295 14.52 0.66 3.09
N ARG A 296 13.92 0.76 4.29
CA ARG A 296 14.07 -0.28 5.31
C ARG A 296 13.23 -1.50 4.96
N THR A 297 11.97 -1.32 4.55
CA THR A 297 11.07 -2.41 4.17
C THR A 297 11.71 -3.33 3.14
N VAL A 298 12.25 -2.78 2.04
CA VAL A 298 12.89 -3.59 0.99
C VAL A 298 14.16 -4.32 1.44
N SER A 299 14.79 -3.89 2.55
CA SER A 299 16.02 -4.50 3.08
C SER A 299 15.77 -5.71 3.97
N LEU A 300 14.51 -6.06 4.19
CA LEU A 300 14.07 -7.17 5.03
C LEU A 300 13.23 -8.15 4.21
N MET A 301 13.03 -9.36 4.73
CA MET A 301 12.25 -10.41 4.08
C MET A 301 10.78 -10.35 4.51
N GLY A 302 9.86 -10.51 3.54
CA GLY A 302 8.41 -10.64 3.76
C GLY A 302 7.64 -9.32 3.77
N ALA A 303 6.30 -9.42 3.67
CA ALA A 303 5.37 -8.29 3.69
C ALA A 303 5.28 -7.61 5.09
N GLN A 304 4.28 -7.95 5.90
CA GLN A 304 4.10 -7.39 7.24
C GLN A 304 5.35 -7.48 8.16
N PRO A 305 6.16 -8.56 8.13
CA PRO A 305 7.38 -8.64 8.94
C PRO A 305 8.46 -7.61 8.60
N SER A 306 8.45 -7.01 7.40
CA SER A 306 9.43 -5.99 7.00
C SER A 306 9.00 -4.57 7.34
N LEU A 307 7.73 -4.36 7.71
CA LEU A 307 7.17 -3.07 8.11
C LEU A 307 7.85 -2.54 9.38
N SER A 308 7.88 -1.22 9.54
CA SER A 308 8.83 -0.58 10.46
C SER A 308 8.18 0.42 11.39
N SER A 309 8.53 0.36 12.67
CA SER A 309 8.37 1.54 13.53
C SER A 309 9.37 2.63 13.17
N LEU A 310 9.07 3.87 13.55
CA LEU A 310 9.99 5.01 13.41
C LEU A 310 11.35 4.75 14.06
N ASP A 311 11.38 4.10 15.22
CA ASP A 311 12.63 3.78 15.93
C ASP A 311 13.50 2.80 15.15
N GLN A 312 12.89 1.78 14.57
CA GLN A 312 13.60 0.82 13.73
C GLN A 312 14.11 1.47 12.44
N ALA A 313 13.34 2.37 11.83
CA ALA A 313 13.77 3.13 10.66
C ALA A 313 14.94 4.07 10.98
N ILE A 314 14.85 4.84 12.08
CA ILE A 314 15.94 5.74 12.53
C ILE A 314 17.21 4.94 12.79
N ALA A 315 17.12 3.82 13.53
CA ALA A 315 18.26 2.97 13.83
C ALA A 315 18.91 2.42 12.55
N PHE A 316 18.11 1.91 11.60
CA PHE A 316 18.57 1.39 10.32
C PHE A 316 19.38 2.44 9.53
N HIS A 317 18.84 3.65 9.37
CA HIS A 317 19.50 4.70 8.61
C HIS A 317 20.74 5.25 9.33
N ARG A 318 20.68 5.39 10.65
CA ARG A 318 21.81 5.87 11.46
C ARG A 318 22.99 4.90 11.44
N GLN A 319 22.73 3.59 11.50
CA GLN A 319 23.78 2.55 11.38
C GLN A 319 24.50 2.58 10.03
N ALA A 320 23.78 2.97 8.97
CA ALA A 320 24.35 3.18 7.63
C ALA A 320 24.95 4.59 7.43
N GLY A 321 25.04 5.43 8.47
CA GLY A 321 25.57 6.79 8.39
C GLY A 321 24.69 7.78 7.61
N ARG A 322 23.40 7.46 7.39
CA ARG A 322 22.47 8.32 6.66
C ARG A 322 21.79 9.33 7.59
N GLY A 323 21.47 10.51 7.05
CA GLY A 323 20.75 11.55 7.79
C GLY A 323 19.35 11.09 8.18
N THR A 324 18.95 11.31 9.43
CA THR A 324 17.67 10.85 10.00
C THR A 324 16.73 11.99 10.42
N ALA A 325 17.09 13.24 10.12
CA ALA A 325 16.38 14.43 10.58
C ALA A 325 14.88 14.41 10.23
N ILE A 326 14.50 13.94 9.04
CA ILE A 326 13.09 13.86 8.65
C ILE A 326 12.31 12.82 9.44
N LEU A 327 12.91 11.67 9.76
CA LEU A 327 12.30 10.63 10.59
C LEU A 327 12.14 11.12 12.03
N GLU A 328 13.15 11.82 12.57
CA GLU A 328 13.10 12.40 13.91
C GLU A 328 12.06 13.51 14.02
N LYS A 329 11.96 14.37 12.98
CA LYS A 329 10.91 15.39 12.90
C LYS A 329 9.52 14.78 12.97
N VAL A 330 9.24 13.75 12.17
CA VAL A 330 7.94 13.05 12.22
C VAL A 330 7.73 12.41 13.59
N LYS A 331 8.76 11.77 14.14
CA LYS A 331 8.69 11.19 15.49
C LYS A 331 8.36 12.23 16.56
N GLU A 332 8.86 13.46 16.44
CA GLU A 332 8.53 14.55 17.37
C GLU A 332 7.09 15.04 17.22
N ILE A 333 6.59 15.12 15.98
CA ILE A 333 5.20 15.53 15.70
C ILE A 333 4.19 14.51 16.24
N LEU A 334 4.52 13.21 16.21
CA LEU A 334 3.62 12.12 16.59
C LEU A 334 3.68 11.72 18.07
N LYS A 335 4.54 12.36 18.87
CA LYS A 335 4.59 12.18 20.33
C LYS A 335 3.47 12.94 21.03
#